data_AF-A0A1F3XAN0-F1
#
_entry.id   AF-A0A1F3XAN0-F1
#
_cell.length_a   1.000
_cell.length_b   1.000
_cell.length_c   1.000
_cell.angle_alpha   90.00
_cell.angle_beta   90.00
_cell.angle_gamma   90.00
#
_symmetry.space_group_name_H-M   'P 1'
#
loop_
_entity.id
_entity.type
_entity.pdbx_description
1 polymer ?
#
loop_
_entity_poly.entity_id
_entity_poly.type
_entity_poly.pdbx_seq_one_letter_code
_entity_poly.pdbx_strand_id
1 'polypeptide(L)'
;MTLISCQEQKSPLLPLVQEGLKADQKTVTLKINNYCLHNSMETSGFFAINLSMKVEDGGAYIDFDRDGIPNYRDESDALNIAQDDADSNDDGYSDLIIFLAGISAQEQVHLQSKCEVHGTDSDHDGLTDCEEALLKTNPLSFDSDGDGIPDYLEVRFGLDPLDAIDAYLDTDGDGVNNFNEVKANTPVDESNTNGIIKSLEVQYDTFQTTTAPAVCYSYKISNVSIVASSNTNLIRLYFMEKQKTNLNNTTLKIINLQVNPAVSDNATLEYNFDDY
;
A
#
# COMPACT_ATOMS: atom_id res chain seq x y z
N MET A 1 25.32 -25.81 -19.99
CA MET A 1 23.95 -25.83 -19.43
C MET A 1 23.34 -24.49 -19.76
N THR A 2 22.26 -24.55 -20.51
CA THR A 2 21.71 -23.46 -21.31
C THR A 2 20.94 -22.48 -20.43
N LEU A 3 21.19 -21.19 -20.64
CA LEU A 3 20.48 -20.07 -20.07
C LEU A 3 18.97 -20.20 -20.34
N ILE A 4 18.14 -20.23 -19.30
CA ILE A 4 16.70 -20.04 -19.46
C ILE A 4 16.48 -18.52 -19.51
N SER A 5 16.27 -18.05 -20.72
CA SER A 5 15.72 -16.73 -21.02
C SER A 5 14.27 -16.72 -20.55
N CYS A 6 13.97 -15.96 -19.49
CA CYS A 6 12.60 -15.52 -19.19
C CYS A 6 12.31 -14.28 -20.04
N GLN A 7 12.01 -14.49 -21.32
CA GLN A 7 11.17 -13.58 -22.06
C GLN A 7 9.98 -14.36 -22.60
N GLU A 8 8.80 -13.80 -22.33
CA GLU A 8 7.51 -14.08 -22.97
C GLU A 8 6.86 -15.43 -22.67
N GLN A 9 6.09 -15.47 -21.59
CA GLN A 9 4.70 -15.93 -21.61
C GLN A 9 3.98 -15.43 -20.36
N LYS A 10 3.77 -14.11 -20.24
CA LYS A 10 2.64 -13.63 -19.42
C LYS A 10 1.39 -14.12 -20.16
N SER A 11 0.81 -15.22 -19.69
CA SER A 11 -0.55 -15.58 -20.10
C SER A 11 -1.41 -14.35 -19.84
N PRO A 12 -2.20 -13.85 -20.81
CA PRO A 12 -3.07 -12.72 -20.55
C PRO A 12 -4.02 -13.15 -19.43
N LEU A 13 -3.94 -12.47 -18.29
CA LEU A 13 -4.92 -12.62 -17.21
C LEU A 13 -6.30 -12.46 -17.88
N LEU A 14 -7.11 -13.50 -17.82
CA LEU A 14 -8.45 -13.51 -18.39
C LEU A 14 -9.21 -12.30 -17.82
N PRO A 15 -9.98 -11.57 -18.63
CA PRO A 15 -10.69 -10.40 -18.13
C PRO A 15 -11.72 -10.86 -17.10
N LEU A 16 -11.47 -10.57 -15.83
CA LEU A 16 -12.41 -10.74 -14.72
C LEU A 16 -13.53 -9.71 -14.87
N VAL A 17 -14.42 -9.90 -15.83
CA VAL A 17 -15.65 -9.11 -15.91
C VAL A 17 -16.71 -9.79 -15.06
N GLN A 18 -16.89 -9.32 -13.82
CA GLN A 18 -18.21 -9.07 -13.25
C GLN A 18 -18.10 -8.21 -12.00
N GLU A 19 -18.80 -7.07 -12.03
CA GLU A 19 -18.88 -6.06 -10.97
C GLU A 19 -19.10 -6.70 -9.60
N GLY A 20 -18.07 -6.66 -8.76
CA GLY A 20 -18.22 -6.91 -7.33
C GLY A 20 -19.27 -5.97 -6.72
N LEU A 21 -19.76 -6.30 -5.52
CA LEU A 21 -20.64 -5.38 -4.81
C LEU A 21 -19.82 -4.13 -4.43
N LYS A 22 -20.02 -3.03 -5.15
CA LYS A 22 -19.46 -1.73 -4.80
C LYS A 22 -19.94 -1.34 -3.40
N ALA A 23 -19.00 -1.08 -2.50
CA ALA A 23 -19.29 -0.68 -1.14
C ALA A 23 -19.65 0.81 -1.08
N ASP A 24 -20.49 1.15 -0.09
CA ASP A 24 -20.77 2.55 0.23
C ASP A 24 -19.52 3.19 0.84
N GLN A 25 -18.87 4.05 0.05
CA GLN A 25 -17.70 4.80 0.45
C GLN A 25 -18.11 6.02 1.29
N LYS A 26 -17.36 6.27 2.37
CA LYS A 26 -17.41 7.49 3.17
C LYS A 26 -16.01 8.05 3.30
N THR A 27 -15.90 9.27 3.79
CA THR A 27 -14.63 9.90 4.13
C THR A 27 -14.55 10.20 5.61
N VAL A 28 -13.35 10.15 6.17
CA VAL A 28 -13.06 10.60 7.54
C VAL A 28 -11.88 11.55 7.56
N THR A 29 -11.78 12.31 8.63
CA THR A 29 -10.59 13.10 8.98
C THR A 29 -9.87 12.44 10.14
N LEU A 30 -8.61 12.10 9.98
CA LEU A 30 -7.74 11.58 11.03
C LEU A 30 -6.89 12.72 11.60
N LYS A 31 -6.96 12.92 12.90
CA LYS A 31 -6.02 13.78 13.64
C LYS A 31 -5.02 12.91 14.38
N ILE A 32 -3.76 13.04 14.02
CA ILE A 32 -2.64 12.32 14.62
C ILE A 32 -1.86 13.32 15.46
N ASN A 33 -1.97 13.21 16.77
CA ASN A 33 -1.29 14.12 17.69
C ASN A 33 -0.03 13.45 18.27
N ASN A 34 0.97 14.26 18.61
CA ASN A 34 2.18 13.83 19.29
C ASN A 34 3.03 12.81 18.50
N TYR A 35 3.03 12.89 17.17
CA TYR A 35 3.95 12.10 16.36
C TYR A 35 5.36 12.70 16.44
N CYS A 36 6.27 12.04 17.15
CA CYS A 36 7.58 12.60 17.47
C CYS A 36 8.72 11.85 16.75
N LEU A 37 9.57 12.61 16.06
CA LEU A 37 10.74 12.08 15.35
C LEU A 37 11.93 11.90 16.29
N HIS A 38 12.72 10.84 16.10
CA HIS A 38 13.93 10.59 16.89
C HIS A 38 15.16 11.38 16.37
N ASN A 39 16.16 11.53 17.24
CA ASN A 39 17.39 12.34 17.12
C ASN A 39 17.90 12.65 15.69
N SER A 40 17.53 13.82 15.17
CA SER A 40 17.99 14.43 13.90
C SER A 40 17.29 13.99 12.60
N MET A 41 16.14 13.32 12.71
CA MET A 41 15.27 13.05 11.56
C MET A 41 14.39 14.26 11.20
N GLU A 42 13.91 14.29 9.96
CA GLU A 42 12.82 15.14 9.48
C GLU A 42 11.88 14.32 8.58
N THR A 43 10.61 14.72 8.50
CA THR A 43 9.67 14.07 7.58
C THR A 43 10.06 14.35 6.13
N SER A 44 10.01 13.33 5.28
CA SER A 44 10.28 13.44 3.84
C SER A 44 9.06 13.12 2.98
N GLY A 45 8.11 12.36 3.50
CA GLY A 45 6.90 12.00 2.80
C GLY A 45 5.90 11.28 3.69
N PHE A 46 4.70 11.07 3.14
CA PHE A 46 3.59 10.47 3.87
C PHE A 46 2.58 9.84 2.90
N PHE A 47 2.09 8.64 3.23
CA PHE A 47 0.91 8.01 2.61
C PHE A 47 -0.09 7.57 3.68
N ALA A 48 -1.38 7.56 3.32
CA ALA A 48 -2.46 7.03 4.15
C ALA A 48 -3.38 6.16 3.27
N ILE A 49 -3.21 4.85 3.37
CA ILE A 49 -3.90 3.88 2.51
C ILE A 49 -4.87 3.07 3.35
N ASN A 50 -6.10 2.93 2.88
CA ASN A 50 -7.04 1.98 3.47
C ASN A 50 -6.82 0.61 2.83
N LEU A 51 -6.17 -0.30 3.56
CA LEU A 51 -5.87 -1.64 3.08
C LEU A 51 -7.10 -2.55 3.05
N SER A 52 -8.25 -2.13 3.61
CA SER A 52 -9.49 -2.91 3.59
C SER A 52 -10.38 -2.62 2.38
N MET A 53 -9.83 -1.93 1.38
CA MET A 53 -10.50 -1.64 0.13
C MET A 53 -9.53 -1.52 -1.03
N LYS A 54 -10.04 -1.81 -2.22
CA LYS A 54 -9.46 -1.41 -3.50
C LYS A 54 -10.37 -0.40 -4.16
N VAL A 55 -9.78 0.63 -4.75
CA VAL A 55 -10.50 1.55 -5.62
C VAL A 55 -10.17 1.15 -7.04
N GLU A 56 -11.20 0.93 -7.86
CA GLU A 56 -11.13 0.59 -9.28
C GLU A 56 -12.54 0.70 -9.89
N ASP A 57 -12.66 0.66 -11.21
CA ASP A 57 -13.87 0.80 -12.01
C ASP A 57 -14.79 1.95 -11.53
N GLY A 58 -14.19 3.07 -11.10
CA GLY A 58 -14.90 4.21 -10.51
C GLY A 58 -15.68 3.88 -9.22
N GLY A 59 -15.28 2.86 -8.46
CA GLY A 59 -15.88 2.41 -7.21
C GLY A 59 -14.89 1.98 -6.15
N ALA A 60 -15.43 1.68 -4.95
CA ALA A 60 -14.67 1.15 -3.84
C ALA A 60 -15.17 -0.28 -3.56
N TYR A 61 -14.25 -1.24 -3.57
CA TYR A 61 -14.52 -2.64 -3.35
C TYR A 61 -13.83 -3.10 -2.07
N ILE A 62 -14.49 -4.00 -1.35
CA ILE A 62 -13.93 -4.56 -0.11
C ILE A 62 -12.79 -5.50 -0.48
N ASP A 63 -11.74 -5.43 0.34
CA ASP A 63 -10.56 -6.29 0.36
C ASP A 63 -10.46 -6.75 1.83
N PHE A 64 -10.82 -8.01 2.09
CA PHE A 64 -11.21 -8.46 3.43
C PHE A 64 -10.03 -8.95 4.25
N ASP A 65 -9.16 -9.69 3.60
CA ASP A 65 -7.87 -10.22 4.03
C ASP A 65 -6.73 -9.20 3.87
N ARG A 66 -6.94 -8.17 3.03
CA ARG A 66 -6.10 -6.95 2.92
C ARG A 66 -4.81 -7.15 2.15
N ASP A 67 -4.80 -8.11 1.25
CA ASP A 67 -3.64 -8.43 0.42
C ASP A 67 -3.48 -7.43 -0.75
N GLY A 68 -4.57 -6.79 -1.19
CA GLY A 68 -4.61 -5.88 -2.33
C GLY A 68 -5.48 -6.33 -3.50
N ILE A 69 -6.03 -7.54 -3.43
CA ILE A 69 -7.02 -8.07 -4.35
C ILE A 69 -8.41 -7.86 -3.73
N PRO A 70 -9.34 -7.17 -4.41
CA PRO A 70 -10.69 -7.06 -3.88
C PRO A 70 -11.41 -8.41 -3.95
N ASN A 71 -12.29 -8.69 -2.98
CA ASN A 71 -12.98 -9.98 -2.80
C ASN A 71 -13.58 -10.56 -4.09
N TYR A 72 -14.06 -9.73 -5.02
CA TYR A 72 -14.69 -10.22 -6.26
C TYR A 72 -13.68 -10.76 -7.29
N ARG A 73 -12.39 -10.46 -7.12
CA ARG A 73 -11.25 -10.99 -7.90
C ARG A 73 -10.45 -12.02 -7.11
N ASP A 74 -10.67 -12.10 -5.80
CA ASP A 74 -9.92 -12.91 -4.85
C ASP A 74 -10.56 -14.28 -4.56
N GLU A 75 -11.00 -14.97 -5.60
CA GLU A 75 -11.50 -16.35 -5.49
C GLU A 75 -11.13 -17.09 -6.76
N SER A 76 -9.99 -17.77 -6.75
CA SER A 76 -9.48 -18.48 -7.93
C SER A 76 -8.75 -19.76 -7.58
N ASP A 77 -9.41 -20.90 -7.81
CA ASP A 77 -8.79 -22.23 -7.74
C ASP A 77 -7.56 -22.38 -8.66
N ALA A 78 -7.53 -21.62 -9.76
CA ALA A 78 -6.43 -21.67 -10.72
C ALA A 78 -5.15 -21.02 -10.19
N LEU A 79 -5.31 -20.02 -9.32
CA LEU A 79 -4.21 -19.30 -8.68
C LEU A 79 -4.05 -19.68 -7.20
N ASN A 80 -4.95 -20.48 -6.63
CA ASN A 80 -4.97 -20.77 -5.20
C ASN A 80 -4.95 -19.48 -4.35
N ILE A 81 -5.90 -18.58 -4.61
CA ILE A 81 -6.12 -17.35 -3.83
C ILE A 81 -7.54 -17.32 -3.26
N ALA A 82 -7.72 -16.72 -2.09
CA ALA A 82 -8.97 -16.75 -1.34
C ALA A 82 -9.23 -15.48 -0.50
N GLN A 83 -10.47 -14.99 -0.61
CA GLN A 83 -11.02 -13.79 0.04
C GLN A 83 -10.77 -13.58 1.54
N ASP A 84 -10.33 -14.59 2.28
CA ASP A 84 -10.16 -14.55 3.74
C ASP A 84 -8.75 -14.82 4.24
N ASP A 85 -7.78 -15.04 3.34
CA ASP A 85 -6.39 -15.30 3.69
C ASP A 85 -5.40 -14.68 2.68
N ALA A 86 -4.55 -13.79 3.17
CA ALA A 86 -3.63 -13.01 2.32
C ALA A 86 -2.44 -13.82 1.76
N ASP A 87 -2.22 -15.03 2.27
CA ASP A 87 -1.27 -16.03 1.77
C ASP A 87 -1.98 -17.40 1.84
N SER A 88 -2.83 -17.66 0.85
CA SER A 88 -3.81 -18.76 0.88
C SER A 88 -3.22 -20.17 0.97
N ASN A 89 -1.92 -20.36 0.70
CA ASN A 89 -1.24 -21.65 0.86
C ASN A 89 -0.13 -21.65 1.92
N ASP A 90 0.02 -20.56 2.68
CA ASP A 90 1.09 -20.35 3.66
C ASP A 90 2.50 -20.62 3.07
N ASP A 91 2.74 -20.27 1.81
CA ASP A 91 4.04 -20.51 1.13
C ASP A 91 5.01 -19.33 1.23
N GLY A 92 4.57 -18.23 1.86
CA GLY A 92 5.35 -17.01 2.07
C GLY A 92 5.28 -16.00 0.92
N TYR A 93 4.44 -16.24 -0.09
CA TYR A 93 4.10 -15.27 -1.13
C TYR A 93 2.64 -14.87 -0.99
N SER A 94 2.37 -13.57 -0.85
CA SER A 94 0.99 -13.10 -0.78
C SER A 94 0.21 -13.42 -2.06
N ASP A 95 -1.10 -13.58 -1.89
CA ASP A 95 -2.06 -13.80 -2.97
C ASP A 95 -1.95 -12.69 -4.02
N LEU A 96 -1.76 -11.43 -3.61
CA LEU A 96 -1.43 -10.30 -4.48
C LEU A 96 -0.24 -10.58 -5.41
N ILE A 97 0.88 -11.04 -4.86
CA ILE A 97 2.10 -11.31 -5.65
C ILE A 97 1.86 -12.46 -6.63
N ILE A 98 1.17 -13.51 -6.20
CA ILE A 98 0.78 -14.63 -7.06
C ILE A 98 -0.13 -14.16 -8.20
N PHE A 99 -1.12 -13.34 -7.88
CA PHE A 99 -2.07 -12.78 -8.83
C PHE A 99 -1.40 -11.91 -9.88
N LEU A 100 -0.54 -10.97 -9.47
CA LEU A 100 0.18 -10.07 -10.38
C LEU A 100 1.21 -10.81 -11.24
N ALA A 101 1.88 -11.81 -10.68
CA ALA A 101 2.82 -12.64 -11.42
C ALA A 101 2.13 -13.64 -12.35
N GLY A 102 0.83 -13.91 -12.14
CA GLY A 102 0.04 -14.87 -12.91
C GLY A 102 0.53 -16.31 -12.73
N ILE A 103 1.05 -16.64 -11.55
CA ILE A 103 1.63 -17.95 -11.24
C ILE A 103 0.50 -18.91 -10.88
N SER A 104 0.38 -20.01 -11.63
CA SER A 104 -0.70 -20.98 -11.35
C SER A 104 -0.46 -21.76 -10.06
N ALA A 105 -1.53 -22.31 -9.49
CA ALA A 105 -1.46 -23.18 -8.31
C ALA A 105 -0.50 -24.37 -8.51
N GLN A 106 -0.32 -24.86 -9.74
CA GLN A 106 0.62 -25.94 -10.04
C GLN A 106 2.08 -25.47 -10.08
N GLU A 107 2.32 -24.20 -10.42
CA GLU A 107 3.64 -23.60 -10.48
C GLU A 107 4.15 -23.21 -9.08
N GLN A 108 3.25 -22.80 -8.18
CA GLN A 108 3.55 -22.45 -6.77
C GLN A 108 4.22 -23.57 -5.97
N VAL A 109 4.00 -24.84 -6.32
CA VAL A 109 4.71 -25.98 -5.70
C VAL A 109 6.25 -25.82 -5.79
N HIS A 110 6.75 -25.08 -6.77
CA HIS A 110 8.19 -24.80 -6.93
C HIS A 110 8.66 -23.57 -6.14
N LEU A 111 7.75 -22.72 -5.66
CA LEU A 111 8.03 -21.54 -4.84
C LEU A 111 8.24 -21.89 -3.37
N GLN A 112 7.47 -22.84 -2.84
CA GLN A 112 7.55 -23.29 -1.44
C GLN A 112 8.97 -23.72 -0.98
N SER A 113 9.87 -24.06 -1.91
CA SER A 113 11.26 -24.42 -1.59
C SER A 113 12.26 -23.25 -1.61
N LYS A 114 11.81 -22.04 -2.00
CA LYS A 114 12.67 -20.87 -2.19
C LYS A 114 12.61 -19.88 -1.03
N CYS A 115 11.53 -19.87 -0.27
CA CYS A 115 11.38 -19.04 0.92
C CYS A 115 11.63 -19.89 2.17
N GLU A 116 12.86 -19.89 2.69
CA GLU A 116 13.19 -20.67 3.92
C GLU A 116 12.75 -19.96 5.20
N VAL A 117 12.52 -18.64 5.16
CA VAL A 117 12.08 -17.82 6.30
C VAL A 117 10.84 -17.03 5.90
N HIS A 118 9.68 -17.67 6.01
CA HIS A 118 8.39 -17.04 5.78
C HIS A 118 8.23 -15.79 6.67
N GLY A 119 7.85 -14.66 6.06
CA GLY A 119 7.43 -13.46 6.77
C GLY A 119 8.55 -12.58 7.34
N THR A 120 9.82 -12.77 6.97
CA THR A 120 10.82 -11.72 7.23
C THR A 120 10.57 -10.57 6.27
N ASP A 121 10.46 -9.36 6.80
CA ASP A 121 10.29 -8.09 6.08
C ASP A 121 11.32 -7.13 6.71
N SER A 122 12.49 -7.07 6.09
CA SER A 122 13.70 -6.50 6.70
C SER A 122 13.70 -4.96 6.72
N ASP A 123 13.00 -4.31 5.79
CA ASP A 123 12.85 -2.84 5.75
C ASP A 123 11.47 -2.32 6.17
N HIS A 124 10.52 -3.23 6.39
CA HIS A 124 9.17 -2.99 6.90
C HIS A 124 8.28 -2.19 5.95
N ASP A 125 8.38 -2.42 4.65
CA ASP A 125 7.53 -1.75 3.66
C ASP A 125 6.18 -2.46 3.42
N GLY A 126 6.12 -3.75 3.74
CA GLY A 126 4.97 -4.62 3.58
C GLY A 126 5.17 -5.79 2.62
N LEU A 127 6.27 -5.84 1.88
CA LEU A 127 6.75 -7.01 1.14
C LEU A 127 7.72 -7.80 2.02
N THR A 128 7.64 -9.12 1.97
CA THR A 128 8.64 -9.98 2.61
C THR A 128 9.91 -10.04 1.76
N ASP A 129 11.07 -10.30 2.39
CA ASP A 129 12.36 -10.50 1.71
C ASP A 129 12.27 -11.56 0.58
N CYS A 130 11.34 -12.51 0.71
CA CYS A 130 11.07 -13.54 -0.30
C CYS A 130 10.30 -13.02 -1.51
N GLU A 131 9.29 -12.19 -1.29
CA GLU A 131 8.53 -11.51 -2.35
C GLU A 131 9.43 -10.52 -3.09
N GLU A 132 10.25 -9.78 -2.35
CA GLU A 132 11.24 -8.87 -2.91
C GLU A 132 12.28 -9.60 -3.76
N ALA A 133 12.73 -10.79 -3.33
CA ALA A 133 13.61 -11.62 -4.15
C ALA A 133 12.95 -12.07 -5.48
N LEU A 134 11.63 -12.26 -5.49
CA LEU A 134 10.87 -12.60 -6.70
C LEU A 134 10.72 -11.38 -7.63
N LEU A 135 10.42 -10.21 -7.05
CA LEU A 135 10.28 -8.92 -7.75
C LEU A 135 11.63 -8.33 -8.17
N LYS A 136 12.72 -8.77 -7.53
CA LYS A 136 14.10 -8.26 -7.65
C LYS A 136 14.28 -6.84 -7.10
N THR A 137 13.44 -6.47 -6.14
CA THR A 137 13.63 -5.29 -5.28
C THR A 137 14.70 -5.58 -4.22
N ASN A 138 15.01 -4.58 -3.40
CA ASN A 138 16.07 -4.63 -2.42
C ASN A 138 15.51 -4.77 -0.99
N PRO A 139 15.69 -5.92 -0.31
CA PRO A 139 15.10 -6.21 1.00
C PRO A 139 15.61 -5.39 2.17
N LEU A 140 16.40 -4.36 1.91
CA LEU A 140 16.93 -3.46 2.91
C LEU A 140 16.58 -2.00 2.59
N SER A 141 15.66 -1.78 1.64
CA SER A 141 15.27 -0.48 1.12
C SER A 141 13.81 -0.51 0.73
N PHE A 142 12.97 0.11 1.57
CA PHE A 142 11.52 0.18 1.36
C PHE A 142 11.08 0.82 0.02
N ASP A 143 12.01 1.40 -0.73
CA ASP A 143 11.84 2.14 -1.99
C ASP A 143 13.12 1.83 -2.80
N SER A 144 13.03 0.88 -3.72
CA SER A 144 14.15 0.23 -4.38
C SER A 144 14.73 1.05 -5.51
N ASP A 145 13.90 1.84 -6.21
CA ASP A 145 14.33 2.70 -7.31
C ASP A 145 14.50 4.17 -6.91
N GLY A 146 14.02 4.55 -5.72
CA GLY A 146 14.27 5.83 -5.07
C GLY A 146 13.36 6.96 -5.54
N ASP A 147 12.16 6.67 -6.03
CA ASP A 147 11.22 7.71 -6.48
C ASP A 147 10.34 8.30 -5.37
N GLY A 148 10.32 7.65 -4.20
CA GLY A 148 9.59 8.05 -3.01
C GLY A 148 8.25 7.34 -2.78
N ILE A 149 7.89 6.34 -3.58
CA ILE A 149 6.82 5.39 -3.31
C ILE A 149 7.44 4.10 -2.74
N PRO A 150 6.92 3.55 -1.63
CA PRO A 150 7.40 2.27 -1.15
C PRO A 150 7.10 1.11 -2.11
N ASP A 151 7.98 0.11 -2.22
CA ASP A 151 7.86 -1.01 -3.18
C ASP A 151 6.51 -1.73 -3.04
N TYR A 152 6.08 -2.00 -1.80
CA TYR A 152 4.75 -2.56 -1.53
C TYR A 152 3.60 -1.73 -2.13
N LEU A 153 3.67 -0.40 -2.03
CA LEU A 153 2.65 0.48 -2.58
C LEU A 153 2.71 0.51 -4.11
N GLU A 154 3.89 0.49 -4.71
CA GLU A 154 4.02 0.39 -6.17
C GLU A 154 3.36 -0.88 -6.69
N VAL A 155 3.68 -2.03 -6.09
CA VAL A 155 3.07 -3.32 -6.42
C VAL A 155 1.55 -3.29 -6.22
N ARG A 156 1.07 -2.76 -5.10
CA ARG A 156 -0.38 -2.67 -4.80
C ARG A 156 -1.13 -1.81 -5.81
N PHE A 157 -0.49 -0.77 -6.35
CA PHE A 157 -1.10 0.14 -7.33
C PHE A 157 -0.78 -0.22 -8.79
N GLY A 158 0.04 -1.24 -9.04
CA GLY A 158 0.36 -1.72 -10.39
C GLY A 158 1.49 -0.96 -11.08
N LEU A 159 2.34 -0.27 -10.30
CA LEU A 159 3.59 0.35 -10.74
C LEU A 159 4.75 -0.66 -10.69
N ASP A 160 5.88 -0.32 -11.32
CA ASP A 160 7.11 -1.14 -11.34
C ASP A 160 8.14 -0.59 -10.33
N PRO A 161 8.40 -1.28 -9.20
CA PRO A 161 9.32 -0.82 -8.13
C PRO A 161 10.81 -0.77 -8.52
N LEU A 162 11.09 -0.90 -9.82
CA LEU A 162 12.41 -0.82 -10.42
C LEU A 162 12.47 0.25 -11.53
N ASP A 163 11.39 1.02 -11.75
CA ASP A 163 11.30 2.10 -12.74
C ASP A 163 10.79 3.42 -12.14
N ALA A 164 11.71 4.13 -11.47
CA ALA A 164 11.49 5.43 -10.86
C ALA A 164 10.88 6.52 -11.75
N ILE A 165 10.79 6.31 -13.07
CA ILE A 165 10.14 7.24 -13.99
C ILE A 165 8.62 7.13 -13.89
N ASP A 166 8.08 5.94 -13.59
CA ASP A 166 6.65 5.67 -13.68
C ASP A 166 5.83 6.45 -12.65
N ALA A 167 6.35 6.75 -11.45
CA ALA A 167 5.72 7.64 -10.48
C ALA A 167 5.44 9.04 -11.03
N TYR A 168 6.23 9.50 -12.00
CA TYR A 168 6.09 10.81 -12.62
C TYR A 168 5.24 10.79 -13.89
N LEU A 169 4.83 9.62 -14.37
CA LEU A 169 3.92 9.48 -15.50
C LEU A 169 2.48 9.74 -15.07
N ASP A 170 1.68 10.14 -16.05
CA ASP A 170 0.22 10.29 -15.99
C ASP A 170 -0.32 9.17 -16.90
N THR A 171 -0.44 7.97 -16.32
CA THR A 171 -0.66 6.72 -17.10
C THR A 171 -2.00 6.74 -17.82
N ASP A 172 -3.03 7.29 -17.19
CA ASP A 172 -4.38 7.37 -17.73
C ASP A 172 -4.67 8.67 -18.53
N GLY A 173 -3.80 9.67 -18.40
CA GLY A 173 -3.86 10.93 -19.12
C GLY A 173 -4.90 11.91 -18.55
N ASP A 174 -5.27 11.79 -17.29
CA ASP A 174 -6.28 12.63 -16.65
C ASP A 174 -5.73 13.92 -16.00
N GLY A 175 -4.40 14.05 -15.96
CA GLY A 175 -3.69 15.23 -15.48
C GLY A 175 -3.19 15.13 -14.04
N VAL A 176 -3.36 13.97 -13.40
CA VAL A 176 -2.70 13.59 -12.13
C VAL A 176 -1.62 12.55 -12.46
N ASN A 177 -0.44 12.66 -11.84
CA ASN A 177 0.60 11.64 -12.03
C ASN A 177 0.46 10.51 -11.00
N ASN A 178 1.01 9.34 -11.33
CA ASN A 178 0.87 8.11 -10.55
C ASN A 178 1.25 8.31 -9.06
N PHE A 179 2.32 9.07 -8.76
CA PHE A 179 2.71 9.39 -7.39
C PHE A 179 1.60 10.08 -6.59
N ASN A 180 0.91 11.05 -7.20
CA ASN A 180 -0.19 11.76 -6.54
C ASN A 180 -1.45 10.89 -6.46
N GLU A 181 -1.63 9.94 -7.37
CA GLU A 181 -2.73 8.97 -7.33
C GLU A 181 -2.56 7.95 -6.21
N VAL A 182 -1.36 7.37 -6.06
CA VAL A 182 -1.02 6.50 -4.91
C VAL A 182 -1.24 7.26 -3.60
N LYS A 183 -0.82 8.53 -3.51
CA LYS A 183 -1.11 9.39 -2.33
C LYS A 183 -2.59 9.64 -2.10
N ALA A 184 -3.39 9.72 -3.16
CA ALA A 184 -4.82 9.90 -3.09
C ALA A 184 -5.58 8.58 -2.86
N ASN A 185 -4.89 7.44 -2.86
CA ASN A 185 -5.48 6.10 -2.86
C ASN A 185 -6.47 5.93 -4.03
N THR A 186 -6.06 6.35 -5.23
CA THR A 186 -6.79 6.21 -6.50
C THR A 186 -6.05 5.27 -7.46
N PRO A 187 -6.75 4.59 -8.38
CA PRO A 187 -6.12 3.75 -9.39
C PRO A 187 -5.25 4.62 -10.32
N VAL A 188 -4.10 4.10 -10.76
CA VAL A 188 -3.17 4.82 -11.64
C VAL A 188 -3.52 4.73 -13.12
N ASP A 189 -4.39 3.78 -13.48
CA ASP A 189 -4.77 3.45 -14.86
C ASP A 189 -6.23 3.81 -15.18
N GLU A 190 -6.89 4.57 -14.31
CA GLU A 190 -8.30 4.96 -14.45
C GLU A 190 -8.57 6.44 -14.16
N SER A 191 -9.17 7.10 -15.15
CA SER A 191 -9.53 8.52 -15.02
C SER A 191 -10.48 8.76 -13.85
N ASN A 192 -10.01 9.55 -12.89
CA ASN A 192 -10.68 9.81 -11.62
C ASN A 192 -10.97 11.31 -11.38
N THR A 193 -10.61 12.18 -12.32
CA THR A 193 -10.96 13.63 -12.36
C THR A 193 -12.44 13.99 -12.20
N ASN A 194 -13.38 13.04 -12.36
CA ASN A 194 -14.81 13.28 -12.19
C ASN A 194 -15.24 13.45 -10.72
N GLY A 195 -14.30 13.40 -9.76
CA GLY A 195 -14.54 13.71 -8.34
C GLY A 195 -15.27 12.59 -7.58
N ILE A 196 -15.28 11.37 -8.13
CA ILE A 196 -15.82 10.19 -7.44
C ILE A 196 -14.93 9.85 -6.22
N ILE A 197 -13.61 10.05 -6.34
CA ILE A 197 -12.67 9.89 -5.23
C ILE A 197 -12.03 11.25 -4.95
N LYS A 198 -12.11 11.70 -3.70
CA LYS A 198 -11.47 12.95 -3.28
C LYS A 198 -10.01 12.68 -2.94
N SER A 199 -9.11 13.48 -3.49
CA SER A 199 -7.70 13.44 -3.13
C SER A 199 -7.51 13.66 -1.62
N LEU A 200 -6.55 12.93 -1.07
CA LEU A 200 -6.12 13.06 0.33
C LEU A 200 -5.63 14.50 0.60
N GLU A 201 -6.11 15.12 1.68
CA GLU A 201 -5.66 16.45 2.09
C GLU A 201 -4.89 16.36 3.42
N VAL A 202 -3.58 16.60 3.37
CA VAL A 202 -2.71 16.50 4.56
C VAL A 202 -2.26 17.89 5.00
N GLN A 203 -2.49 18.20 6.27
CA GLN A 203 -1.98 19.39 6.95
C GLN A 203 -1.27 18.97 8.23
N TYR A 204 -0.26 19.72 8.65
CA TYR A 204 0.39 19.46 9.94
C TYR A 204 0.95 20.71 10.58
N ASP A 205 0.98 20.70 11.91
CA ASP A 205 1.68 21.68 12.73
C ASP A 205 2.87 21.00 13.42
N THR A 206 3.95 21.75 13.65
CA THR A 206 5.13 21.26 14.37
C THR A 206 5.29 21.92 15.73
N PHE A 207 5.74 21.18 16.73
CA PHE A 207 6.08 21.71 18.05
C PHE A 207 7.31 21.00 18.63
N GLN A 208 8.00 21.67 19.55
CA GLN A 208 9.19 21.14 20.24
C GLN A 208 8.80 20.65 21.63
N THR A 209 9.32 19.50 22.06
CA THR A 209 9.16 19.03 23.44
C THR A 209 10.30 19.53 24.34
N THR A 210 10.06 19.60 25.65
CA THR A 210 11.05 20.08 26.63
C THR A 210 12.21 19.10 26.86
N THR A 211 12.08 17.86 26.39
CA THR A 211 13.10 16.82 26.44
C THR A 211 13.70 16.64 25.05
N ALA A 212 14.97 17.02 24.91
CA ALA A 212 15.66 16.91 23.64
C ALA A 212 15.90 15.45 23.25
N PRO A 213 15.90 15.14 21.93
CA PRO A 213 15.55 15.97 20.78
C PRO A 213 14.42 15.33 19.96
N ALA A 214 13.18 15.78 20.18
CA ALA A 214 12.07 15.37 19.34
C ALA A 214 11.28 16.56 18.82
N VAL A 215 11.38 16.78 17.50
CA VAL A 215 10.39 17.60 16.79
C VAL A 215 9.15 16.73 16.65
N CYS A 216 8.03 17.23 17.14
CA CYS A 216 6.76 16.52 17.06
C CYS A 216 5.81 17.21 16.10
N TYR A 217 4.91 16.41 15.55
CA TYR A 217 3.95 16.77 14.53
C TYR A 217 2.54 16.47 15.02
N SER A 218 1.62 17.36 14.68
CA SER A 218 0.19 17.13 14.78
C SER A 218 -0.39 17.16 13.37
N TYR A 219 -0.71 16.00 12.81
CA TYR A 219 -1.29 15.89 11.48
C TYR A 219 -2.81 15.96 11.52
N LYS A 220 -3.37 16.58 10.49
CA LYS A 220 -4.77 16.49 10.10
C LYS A 220 -4.82 15.96 8.67
N ILE A 221 -5.29 14.73 8.53
CA ILE A 221 -5.39 14.02 7.26
C ILE A 221 -6.88 13.93 6.93
N SER A 222 -7.33 14.64 5.90
CA SER A 222 -8.74 14.73 5.49
C SER A 222 -8.97 13.93 4.20
N ASN A 223 -10.23 13.60 3.93
CA ASN A 223 -10.66 12.79 2.79
C ASN A 223 -10.11 11.34 2.81
N VAL A 224 -9.81 10.78 3.99
CA VAL A 224 -9.41 9.36 4.09
C VAL A 224 -10.64 8.50 3.79
N SER A 225 -10.57 7.72 2.71
CA SER A 225 -11.66 6.87 2.26
C SER A 225 -11.82 5.65 3.16
N ILE A 226 -13.07 5.38 3.56
CA ILE A 226 -13.48 4.16 4.26
C ILE A 226 -14.68 3.52 3.58
N VAL A 227 -14.83 2.22 3.74
CA VAL A 227 -15.98 1.47 3.25
C VAL A 227 -16.85 1.02 4.41
N ALA A 228 -18.18 1.07 4.21
CA ALA A 228 -19.10 0.42 5.11
C ALA A 228 -19.05 -1.11 4.90
N SER A 229 -18.58 -1.85 5.90
CA SER A 229 -18.49 -3.31 5.86
C SER A 229 -18.70 -3.92 7.25
N SER A 230 -18.66 -5.24 7.35
CA SER A 230 -18.69 -5.97 8.64
C SER A 230 -17.37 -5.91 9.40
N ASN A 231 -16.26 -5.65 8.70
CA ASN A 231 -14.90 -5.63 9.26
C ASN A 231 -14.42 -4.21 9.47
N THR A 232 -13.46 -4.03 10.38
CA THR A 232 -12.84 -2.71 10.56
C THR A 232 -12.01 -2.32 9.33
N ASN A 233 -12.04 -1.02 9.01
CA ASN A 233 -11.16 -0.45 8.00
C ASN A 233 -9.77 -0.33 8.63
N LEU A 234 -8.76 -0.96 8.02
CA LEU A 234 -7.36 -0.78 8.39
C LEU A 234 -6.76 0.35 7.56
N ILE A 235 -6.58 1.51 8.19
CA ILE A 235 -5.83 2.61 7.60
C ILE A 235 -4.36 2.45 7.99
N ARG A 236 -3.51 2.21 7.00
CA ARG A 236 -2.06 2.17 7.19
C ARG A 236 -1.47 3.53 6.81
N LEU A 237 -0.75 4.11 7.75
CA LEU A 237 -0.01 5.35 7.58
C LEU A 237 1.46 5.01 7.39
N TYR A 238 2.06 5.54 6.34
CA TYR A 238 3.46 5.38 6.00
C TYR A 238 4.14 6.71 6.23
N PHE A 239 4.97 6.81 7.25
CA PHE A 239 5.78 7.99 7.53
C PHE A 239 7.20 7.75 7.04
N MET A 240 7.60 8.48 6.01
CA MET A 240 8.99 8.49 5.58
C MET A 240 9.74 9.56 6.36
N GLU A 241 10.83 9.12 6.99
CA GLU A 241 11.71 9.97 7.79
C GLU A 241 13.10 9.94 7.16
N LYS A 242 13.74 11.09 7.00
CA LYS A 242 15.12 11.18 6.51
C LYS A 242 16.04 11.85 7.53
N GLN A 243 17.30 11.44 7.56
CA GLN A 243 18.29 12.16 8.36
C GLN A 243 18.61 13.53 7.74
N LYS A 244 18.63 14.57 8.59
CA LYS A 244 18.98 15.94 8.18
C LYS A 244 20.35 16.09 7.52
N THR A 245 21.30 15.23 7.90
CA THR A 245 22.70 15.30 7.45
C THR A 245 23.08 14.23 6.45
N ASN A 246 22.26 13.19 6.27
CA ASN A 246 22.48 12.11 5.33
C ASN A 246 21.16 11.78 4.64
N LEU A 247 20.92 12.38 3.48
CA LEU A 247 19.69 12.23 2.72
C LEU A 247 19.48 10.79 2.22
N ASN A 248 20.52 9.96 2.20
CA ASN A 248 20.46 8.55 1.80
C ASN A 248 20.07 7.64 2.97
N ASN A 249 19.89 8.18 4.17
CA ASN A 249 19.38 7.43 5.31
C ASN A 249 17.92 7.83 5.53
N THR A 250 17.05 7.15 4.80
CA THR A 250 15.60 7.17 4.93
C THR A 250 15.15 5.95 5.74
N THR A 251 14.11 6.13 6.54
CA THR A 251 13.46 5.04 7.28
C THR A 251 11.97 5.17 7.10
N LEU A 252 11.30 4.04 6.97
CA LEU A 252 9.85 3.97 6.91
C LEU A 252 9.31 3.60 8.29
N LYS A 253 8.41 4.43 8.81
CA LYS A 253 7.65 4.14 10.03
C LYS A 253 6.19 3.92 9.69
N ILE A 254 5.71 2.71 9.93
CA ILE A 254 4.33 2.32 9.65
C ILE A 254 3.48 2.43 10.91
N ILE A 255 2.27 2.97 10.77
CA ILE A 255 1.25 3.03 11.82
C ILE A 255 -0.06 2.49 11.27
N ASN A 256 -0.63 1.52 11.98
CA ASN A 256 -1.89 0.89 11.64
C ASN A 256 -3.02 1.44 12.53
N LEU A 257 -4.05 2.02 11.91
CA LEU A 257 -5.21 2.57 12.58
C LEU A 257 -6.46 1.78 12.19
N GLN A 258 -7.22 1.33 13.20
CA GLN A 258 -8.50 0.69 12.97
C GLN A 258 -9.61 1.76 13.00
N VAL A 259 -10.40 1.83 11.94
CA VAL A 259 -11.54 2.73 11.82
C VAL A 259 -12.83 1.91 11.75
N ASN A 260 -13.78 2.21 12.64
CA ASN A 260 -15.07 1.55 12.68
C ASN A 260 -15.90 1.94 11.42
N PRO A 261 -16.40 0.98 10.62
CA PRO A 261 -17.20 1.27 9.42
C PRO A 261 -18.50 2.06 9.68
N ALA A 262 -19.02 1.98 10.91
CA ALA A 262 -20.25 2.63 11.32
C ALA A 262 -20.11 4.13 11.59
N VAL A 263 -18.90 4.70 11.53
CA VAL A 263 -18.72 6.15 11.70
C VAL A 263 -19.49 6.91 10.62
N SER A 264 -19.92 8.12 10.98
CA SER A 264 -20.59 9.02 10.03
C SER A 264 -19.61 9.52 8.98
N ASP A 265 -20.11 9.80 7.78
CA ASP A 265 -19.32 10.49 6.76
C ASP A 265 -18.83 11.85 7.27
N ASN A 266 -17.61 12.22 6.92
CA ASN A 266 -16.85 13.37 7.39
C ASN A 266 -16.58 13.40 8.92
N ALA A 267 -16.68 12.26 9.60
CA ALA A 267 -16.30 12.17 11.02
C ALA A 267 -14.82 12.56 11.23
N THR A 268 -14.52 13.21 12.36
CA THR A 268 -13.14 13.45 12.79
C THR A 268 -12.78 12.46 13.90
N LEU A 269 -11.69 11.73 13.71
CA LEU A 269 -11.16 10.73 14.64
C LEU A 269 -9.81 11.21 15.16
N GLU A 270 -9.61 11.18 16.47
CA GLU A 270 -8.38 11.65 17.11
C GLU A 270 -7.57 10.49 17.68
N TYR A 271 -6.28 10.45 17.35
CA TYR A 271 -5.31 9.47 17.80
C TYR A 271 -4.14 10.22 18.44
N ASN A 272 -3.81 9.89 19.69
CA ASN A 272 -2.68 10.47 20.40
C ASN A 272 -1.57 9.43 20.50
N PHE A 273 -0.37 9.80 20.06
CA PHE A 273 0.81 8.94 20.13
C PHE A 273 1.63 9.32 21.35
N ASP A 274 1.69 8.41 22.31
CA ASP A 274 2.56 8.55 23.47
C ASP A 274 3.87 7.80 23.21
N ASP A 275 4.58 8.17 22.13
CA ASP A 275 5.92 7.63 21.87
C ASP A 275 6.95 8.36 22.75
N TYR A 276 6.91 8.12 24.08
CA TYR A 276 8.02 8.27 25.04
C TYR A 276 7.84 7.41 26.30
#